data_AF-A0A0B6D6A9-F1
#
_entry.id   AF-A0A0B6D6A9-F1
#
_cell.length_a   1.000
_cell.length_b   1.000
_cell.length_c   1.000
_cell.angle_alpha   90.00
_cell.angle_beta   90.00
_cell.angle_gamma   90.00
#
_symmetry.space_group_name_H-M   'P 1'
#
loop_
_entity.id
_entity.type
_entity.pdbx_description
1 polymer ?
#
loop_
_entity_poly.entity_id
_entity_poly.type
_entity_poly.pdbx_seq_one_letter_code
_entity_poly.pdbx_strand_id
1 'polypeptide(L)'
;MKFIKLVVLILIVINLVSCMTYQYATAKKESNETTQEQQQEVKTQVMKLLEEEYKQPFKLEDFSYKYERHWVDNSCQLSLCEMEKYGTYHFEIQAVDNPIIELEFNIDDENKESIKDVVDSFKKNQLSKVYCTAFSEIYMYDKQKSVDESYLKKAKNYCDSRNQKGYEHWMNLYKYQK
;
A
#
# COMPACT_ATOMS: atom_id res chain seq x y z
N MET A 1 -19.02 13.88 56.32
CA MET A 1 -17.71 13.84 55.63
C MET A 1 -17.46 12.61 54.74
N LYS A 2 -17.91 11.39 55.11
CA LYS A 2 -17.72 10.18 54.28
C LYS A 2 -18.41 10.24 52.90
N PHE A 3 -19.64 10.78 52.86
CA PHE A 3 -20.39 10.98 51.60
C PHE A 3 -19.74 12.01 50.66
N ILE A 4 -19.24 13.13 51.19
CA ILE A 4 -18.56 14.16 50.38
C ILE A 4 -17.27 13.59 49.76
N LYS A 5 -16.50 12.80 50.51
CA LYS A 5 -15.30 12.12 49.99
C LYS A 5 -15.64 11.13 48.86
N LEU A 6 -16.76 10.42 48.96
CA LEU A 6 -17.23 9.50 47.93
C LEU A 6 -17.61 10.23 46.64
N VAL A 7 -18.35 11.35 46.75
CA VAL A 7 -18.77 12.17 45.60
C VAL A 7 -17.57 12.80 44.89
N VAL A 8 -16.59 13.32 45.65
CA VAL A 8 -15.35 13.87 45.08
C VAL A 8 -14.53 12.78 44.38
N LEU A 9 -14.45 11.59 44.96
CA LEU A 9 -13.74 10.46 44.33
C LEU A 9 -14.40 10.04 43.02
N ILE A 10 -15.74 9.97 42.97
CA ILE A 10 -16.50 9.62 41.75
C ILE A 10 -16.31 10.70 40.67
N LEU A 11 -16.33 11.98 41.03
CA LEU A 11 -16.06 13.07 40.10
C LEU A 11 -14.63 13.01 39.54
N ILE A 12 -13.64 12.69 40.36
CA ILE A 12 -12.25 12.52 39.90
C ILE A 12 -12.13 11.32 38.94
N VAL A 13 -12.78 10.19 39.25
CA VAL A 13 -12.76 9.00 38.38
C VAL A 13 -13.45 9.28 37.03
N ILE A 14 -14.59 9.98 37.01
CA ILE A 14 -15.29 10.32 35.75
C ILE A 14 -14.45 11.27 34.89
N ASN A 15 -13.77 12.26 35.49
CA ASN A 15 -12.89 13.18 34.76
C ASN A 15 -11.60 12.51 34.24
N LEU A 16 -11.08 11.51 34.95
CA LEU A 16 -9.91 10.72 34.51
C LEU A 16 -10.24 9.80 33.33
N VAL A 17 -11.45 9.23 33.29
CA VAL A 17 -11.87 8.34 32.18
C VAL A 17 -12.14 9.13 30.89
N SER A 18 -12.66 10.36 30.99
CA SER A 18 -12.92 11.22 29.82
C SER A 18 -11.68 11.75 29.12
N CYS A 19 -10.52 11.76 29.80
CA CYS A 19 -9.28 12.31 29.22
C CYS A 19 -8.52 11.29 28.34
N MET A 20 -8.74 9.99 28.55
CA MET A 20 -8.05 8.92 27.81
C MET A 20 -8.74 8.53 26.49
N THR A 21 -10.06 8.76 26.38
CA THR A 21 -10.84 8.39 25.19
C THR A 21 -10.81 9.42 24.07
N TYR A 22 -10.43 10.67 24.35
CA TYR A 22 -10.54 11.76 23.37
C TYR A 22 -9.44 11.68 22.28
N GLN A 23 -8.27 11.14 22.60
CA GLN A 23 -7.11 11.15 21.69
C GLN A 23 -7.14 10.03 20.62
N TYR A 24 -7.82 8.91 20.89
CA TYR A 24 -8.04 7.86 19.89
C TYR A 24 -9.18 8.17 18.91
N ALA A 25 -9.98 9.21 19.16
CA ALA A 25 -11.23 9.45 18.46
C ALA A 25 -11.11 10.39 17.26
N THR A 26 -10.13 11.30 17.23
CA THR A 26 -10.06 12.37 16.22
C THR A 26 -8.81 12.26 15.35
N ALA A 27 -9.01 12.04 14.05
CA ALA A 27 -7.93 12.22 13.08
C ALA A 27 -7.60 13.71 12.95
N LYS A 28 -6.32 14.04 12.74
CA LYS A 28 -5.86 15.42 12.51
C LYS A 28 -6.29 15.93 11.14
N LYS A 29 -6.38 15.01 10.16
CA LYS A 29 -6.80 15.27 8.80
C LYS A 29 -7.63 14.09 8.29
N GLU A 30 -8.68 14.40 7.53
CA GLU A 30 -9.56 13.40 6.93
C GLU A 30 -9.74 13.73 5.44
N SER A 31 -9.47 12.76 4.56
CA SER A 31 -9.95 12.80 3.17
C SER A 31 -11.41 12.35 3.14
N ASN A 32 -12.14 12.71 2.08
CA ASN A 32 -13.47 12.16 1.88
C ASN A 32 -13.35 10.71 1.42
N GLU A 33 -14.16 9.82 2.01
CA GLU A 33 -14.28 8.45 1.53
C GLU A 33 -14.71 8.45 0.06
N THR A 34 -13.98 7.72 -0.77
CA THR A 34 -14.28 7.64 -2.20
C THR A 34 -15.51 6.78 -2.44
N THR A 35 -16.37 7.23 -3.34
CA THR A 35 -17.57 6.46 -3.73
C THR A 35 -17.18 5.24 -4.57
N GLN A 36 -18.06 4.24 -4.63
CA GLN A 36 -17.81 3.05 -5.47
C GLN A 36 -17.55 3.38 -6.93
N GLU A 37 -18.23 4.39 -7.50
CA GLU A 37 -18.01 4.84 -8.87
C GLU A 37 -16.59 5.36 -9.07
N GLN A 38 -16.11 6.19 -8.14
CA GLN A 38 -14.75 6.72 -8.16
C GLN A 38 -13.70 5.62 -7.98
N GLN A 39 -13.98 4.61 -7.14
CA GLN A 39 -13.09 3.47 -6.96
C GLN A 39 -12.97 2.64 -8.25
N GLN A 40 -14.07 2.40 -8.97
CA GLN A 40 -14.04 1.71 -10.27
C GLN A 40 -13.33 2.54 -11.34
N GLU A 41 -13.43 3.86 -11.28
CA GLU A 41 -12.70 4.75 -12.17
C GLU A 41 -11.18 4.67 -11.93
N VAL A 42 -10.72 4.75 -10.68
CA VAL A 42 -9.29 4.56 -10.32
C VAL A 42 -8.80 3.20 -10.82
N LYS A 43 -9.54 2.12 -10.51
CA LYS A 43 -9.24 0.77 -10.99
C LYS A 43 -9.03 0.72 -12.50
N THR A 44 -9.99 1.25 -13.25
CA THR A 44 -9.96 1.22 -14.71
C THR A 44 -8.78 2.01 -15.27
N GLN A 45 -8.53 3.21 -14.72
CA GLN A 45 -7.42 4.06 -15.18
C GLN A 45 -6.05 3.46 -14.85
N VAL A 46 -5.88 2.90 -13.65
CA VAL A 46 -4.63 2.25 -13.22
C VAL A 46 -4.33 1.02 -14.08
N MET A 47 -5.31 0.14 -14.28
CA MET A 47 -5.15 -1.05 -15.14
C MET A 47 -4.74 -0.65 -16.56
N LYS A 48 -5.41 0.34 -17.14
CA LYS A 48 -5.07 0.85 -18.48
C LYS A 48 -3.65 1.43 -18.54
N LEU A 49 -3.24 2.21 -17.52
CA LEU A 49 -1.88 2.77 -17.46
C LEU A 49 -0.81 1.67 -17.38
N LEU A 50 -1.08 0.61 -16.62
CA LEU A 50 -0.18 -0.54 -16.54
C LEU A 50 -0.04 -1.21 -17.91
N GLU A 51 -1.14 -1.54 -18.57
CA GLU A 51 -1.11 -2.18 -19.90
C GLU A 51 -0.39 -1.30 -20.93
N GLU A 52 -0.62 0.01 -20.90
CA GLU A 52 0.05 0.98 -21.76
C GLU A 52 1.54 1.11 -21.48
N GLU A 53 1.96 1.12 -20.22
CA GLU A 53 3.36 1.25 -19.81
C GLU A 53 4.17 0.00 -20.10
N TYR A 54 3.58 -1.17 -19.83
CA TYR A 54 4.24 -2.47 -19.88
C TYR A 54 4.03 -3.22 -21.21
N LYS A 55 3.16 -2.69 -22.09
CA LYS A 55 2.85 -3.25 -23.42
C LYS A 55 2.42 -4.71 -23.37
N GLN A 56 1.67 -5.08 -22.34
CA GLN A 56 1.13 -6.42 -22.13
C GLN A 56 -0.18 -6.33 -21.32
N PRO A 57 -1.09 -7.31 -21.45
CA PRO A 57 -2.29 -7.35 -20.65
C PRO A 57 -2.00 -7.81 -19.21
N PHE A 58 -2.84 -7.36 -18.28
CA PHE A 58 -2.82 -7.80 -16.88
C PHE A 58 -4.15 -8.44 -16.50
N LYS A 59 -4.07 -9.54 -15.77
CA LYS A 59 -5.22 -10.14 -15.10
C LYS A 59 -5.36 -9.49 -13.72
N LEU A 60 -6.57 -9.06 -13.38
CA LEU A 60 -6.89 -8.60 -12.03
C LEU A 60 -7.23 -9.80 -11.16
N GLU A 61 -6.46 -10.02 -10.10
CA GLU A 61 -6.71 -11.06 -9.11
C GLU A 61 -7.57 -10.50 -7.98
N ASP A 62 -7.15 -9.38 -7.39
CA ASP A 62 -7.93 -8.66 -6.37
C ASP A 62 -7.88 -7.14 -6.57
N PHE A 63 -8.96 -6.50 -6.15
CA PHE A 63 -9.04 -5.06 -5.99
C PHE A 63 -9.94 -4.72 -4.82
N SER A 64 -9.37 -4.00 -3.85
CA SER A 64 -10.12 -3.53 -2.69
C SER A 64 -9.78 -2.08 -2.37
N TYR A 65 -10.72 -1.42 -1.70
CA TYR A 65 -10.54 -0.08 -1.16
C TYR A 65 -10.88 -0.12 0.32
N LYS A 66 -10.00 0.46 1.14
CA LYS A 66 -10.18 0.50 2.59
C LYS A 66 -10.01 1.91 3.09
N TYR A 67 -11.06 2.47 3.68
CA TYR A 67 -11.05 3.80 4.28
C TYR A 67 -10.90 3.68 5.80
N GLU A 68 -9.71 4.00 6.29
CA GLU A 68 -9.37 3.79 7.70
C GLU A 68 -8.41 4.86 8.24
N ARG A 69 -8.06 4.74 9.52
CA ARG A 69 -7.11 5.63 10.17
C ARG A 69 -5.71 5.05 10.09
N HIS A 70 -4.78 5.89 9.68
CA HIS A 70 -3.37 5.57 9.53
C HIS A 70 -2.56 6.44 10.48
N TRP A 71 -1.51 5.87 11.08
CA TRP A 71 -0.58 6.63 11.91
C TRP A 71 0.32 7.46 11.02
N VAL A 72 0.52 8.74 11.36
CA VAL A 72 1.47 9.61 10.63
C VAL A 72 2.91 9.15 10.86
N ASP A 73 3.20 8.56 12.02
CA ASP A 73 4.52 8.06 12.39
C ASP A 73 4.45 6.63 12.96
N ASN A 74 5.03 5.68 12.22
CA ASN A 74 5.08 4.25 12.57
C ASN A 74 5.99 3.93 13.76
N SER A 75 6.80 4.88 14.25
CA SER A 75 7.64 4.71 15.44
C SER A 75 6.88 4.96 16.75
N CYS A 76 5.67 5.50 16.66
CA CYS A 76 4.91 6.00 17.79
C CYS A 76 3.75 5.03 18.11
N GLN A 77 3.91 4.20 19.15
CA GLN A 77 2.93 3.17 19.56
C GLN A 77 1.96 3.61 20.67
N LEU A 78 1.92 4.90 21.03
CA LEU A 78 1.15 5.42 22.17
C LEU A 78 0.02 6.37 21.76
N SER A 79 -0.93 6.60 22.68
CA SER A 79 -2.17 7.39 22.49
C SER A 79 -2.01 8.86 22.08
N LEU A 80 -0.79 9.34 21.84
CA LEU A 80 -0.48 10.75 21.53
C LEU A 80 -0.12 11.00 20.06
N CYS A 81 -0.02 9.94 19.26
CA CYS A 81 0.44 10.05 17.88
C CYS A 81 -0.69 10.56 16.98
N GLU A 82 -0.33 11.43 16.03
CA GLU A 82 -1.29 11.97 15.08
C GLU A 82 -1.73 10.84 14.12
N MET A 83 -3.05 10.76 13.90
CA MET A 83 -3.64 9.89 12.89
C MET A 83 -4.23 10.72 11.76
N GLU A 84 -4.17 10.19 10.56
CA GLU A 84 -4.92 10.69 9.41
C GLU A 84 -5.93 9.65 8.96
N LYS A 85 -7.06 10.08 8.40
CA LYS A 85 -8.07 9.18 7.88
C LYS A 85 -8.14 9.30 6.37
N TYR A 86 -7.78 8.23 5.68
CA TYR A 86 -7.76 8.20 4.23
C TYR A 86 -7.96 6.80 3.68
N GLY A 87 -8.23 6.73 2.39
CA GLY A 87 -8.45 5.51 1.66
C GLY A 87 -7.19 4.97 1.04
N THR A 88 -7.05 3.65 1.06
CA THR A 88 -6.00 2.93 0.36
C THR A 88 -6.64 2.00 -0.66
N TYR A 89 -6.25 2.18 -1.93
CA TYR A 89 -6.56 1.25 -3.01
C TYR A 89 -5.51 0.15 -3.02
N HIS A 90 -5.95 -1.10 -2.93
CA HIS A 90 -5.10 -2.27 -3.04
C HIS A 90 -5.32 -2.93 -4.40
N PHE A 91 -4.23 -3.25 -5.08
CA PHE A 91 -4.23 -3.98 -6.35
C PHE A 91 -3.37 -5.23 -6.22
N GLU A 92 -3.95 -6.36 -6.59
CA GLU A 92 -3.24 -7.62 -6.84
C GLU A 92 -3.52 -8.03 -8.29
N ILE A 93 -2.46 -8.04 -9.11
CA ILE A 93 -2.58 -8.28 -10.55
C ILE A 93 -1.47 -9.20 -11.04
N GLN A 94 -1.73 -9.94 -12.11
CA GLN A 94 -0.77 -10.85 -12.71
C GLN A 94 -0.50 -10.48 -14.18
N ALA A 95 0.77 -10.45 -14.58
CA ALA A 95 1.15 -10.20 -15.97
C ALA A 95 0.83 -11.44 -16.83
N VAL A 96 -0.06 -11.32 -17.82
CA VAL A 96 -0.53 -12.47 -18.60
C VAL A 96 0.59 -13.09 -19.44
N ASP A 97 1.43 -12.25 -20.05
CA ASP A 97 2.49 -12.71 -20.93
C ASP A 97 3.73 -13.21 -20.15
N ASN A 98 3.76 -13.00 -18.84
CA ASN A 98 4.83 -13.44 -17.95
C ASN A 98 4.29 -13.71 -16.53
N PRO A 99 3.54 -14.82 -16.32
CA PRO A 99 2.72 -15.02 -15.12
C PRO A 99 3.46 -15.11 -13.80
N ILE A 100 4.78 -15.26 -13.82
CA ILE A 100 5.62 -15.21 -12.60
C ILE A 100 5.65 -13.81 -11.98
N ILE A 101 5.21 -12.78 -12.73
CA ILE A 101 5.16 -11.40 -12.27
C ILE A 101 3.75 -11.12 -11.75
N GLU A 102 3.64 -11.17 -10.44
CA GLU A 102 2.48 -10.76 -9.66
C GLU A 102 2.81 -9.41 -9.03
N LEU A 103 1.99 -8.39 -9.30
CA LEU A 103 2.16 -7.05 -8.77
C LEU A 103 1.16 -6.85 -7.65
N GLU A 104 1.66 -6.68 -6.45
CA GLU A 104 0.89 -6.26 -5.28
C GLU A 104 1.33 -4.84 -4.90
N PHE A 105 0.41 -3.88 -4.95
CA PHE A 105 0.72 -2.49 -4.59
C PHE A 105 -0.48 -1.71 -4.07
N ASN A 106 -0.16 -0.67 -3.30
CA ASN A 106 -1.13 0.23 -2.70
C ASN A 106 -1.03 1.65 -3.28
N ILE A 107 -2.16 2.31 -3.42
CA ILE A 107 -2.25 3.74 -3.74
C ILE A 107 -3.07 4.43 -2.66
N ASP A 108 -2.48 5.38 -1.96
CA ASP A 108 -3.18 6.16 -0.94
C ASP A 108 -3.85 7.39 -1.56
N ASP A 109 -5.09 7.66 -1.17
CA ASP A 109 -5.82 8.90 -1.49
C ASP A 109 -5.51 10.06 -0.52
N GLU A 110 -4.52 9.86 0.36
CA GLU A 110 -4.04 10.86 1.30
C GLU A 110 -3.71 12.19 0.58
N ASN A 111 -4.33 13.27 1.06
CA ASN A 111 -4.13 14.62 0.54
C ASN A 111 -4.48 14.77 -0.96
N LYS A 112 -5.32 13.88 -1.51
CA LYS A 112 -5.78 13.95 -2.90
C LYS A 112 -7.19 14.52 -2.96
N GLU A 113 -7.36 15.59 -3.72
CA GLU A 113 -8.66 16.27 -3.85
C GLU A 113 -9.50 15.67 -4.99
N SER A 114 -8.88 14.86 -5.86
CA SER A 114 -9.54 14.23 -7.00
C SER A 114 -8.93 12.87 -7.36
N ILE A 115 -9.70 12.05 -8.09
CA ILE A 115 -9.22 10.81 -8.73
C ILE A 115 -7.97 11.08 -9.56
N LYS A 116 -7.95 12.21 -10.28
CA LYS A 116 -6.82 12.59 -11.12
C LYS A 116 -5.54 12.70 -10.30
N ASP A 117 -5.61 13.26 -9.10
CA ASP A 117 -4.43 13.41 -8.23
C ASP A 117 -3.94 12.06 -7.68
N VAL A 118 -4.86 11.12 -7.43
CA VAL A 118 -4.55 9.72 -7.06
C VAL A 118 -3.78 9.05 -8.21
N VAL A 119 -4.34 9.08 -9.42
CA VAL A 119 -3.76 8.44 -10.60
C VAL A 119 -2.42 9.07 -11.00
N ASP A 120 -2.30 10.40 -10.95
CA ASP A 120 -1.04 11.10 -11.23
C ASP A 120 0.05 10.77 -10.21
N SER A 121 -0.33 10.61 -8.93
CA SER A 121 0.60 10.17 -7.88
C SER A 121 1.16 8.78 -8.19
N PHE A 122 0.28 7.83 -8.54
CA PHE A 122 0.69 6.48 -8.95
C PHE A 122 1.62 6.50 -10.17
N LYS A 123 1.24 7.24 -11.22
CA LYS A 123 2.02 7.40 -12.45
C LYS A 123 3.44 7.93 -12.16
N LYS A 124 3.55 8.93 -11.29
CA LYS A 124 4.83 9.57 -10.95
C LYS A 124 5.73 8.69 -10.09
N ASN A 125 5.14 8.01 -9.10
CA ASN A 125 5.92 7.42 -8.01
C ASN A 125 6.15 5.92 -8.18
N GLN A 126 5.19 5.21 -8.76
CA GLN A 126 5.13 3.75 -8.73
C GLN A 126 5.11 3.12 -10.12
N LEU A 127 4.35 3.68 -11.08
CA LEU A 127 4.02 3.03 -12.36
C LEU A 127 5.22 2.42 -13.07
N SER A 128 6.37 3.10 -13.15
CA SER A 128 7.53 2.59 -13.88
C SER A 128 8.32 1.51 -13.14
N LYS A 129 8.11 1.34 -11.83
CA LYS A 129 8.95 0.51 -10.94
C LYS A 129 8.26 -0.76 -10.44
N VAL A 130 6.93 -0.76 -10.35
CA VAL A 130 6.17 -1.87 -9.74
C VAL A 130 6.53 -3.23 -10.34
N TYR A 131 6.68 -3.33 -11.66
CA TYR A 131 7.03 -4.60 -12.31
C TYR A 131 8.41 -5.16 -11.92
N CYS A 132 9.43 -4.31 -11.87
CA CYS A 132 10.78 -4.75 -11.52
C CYS A 132 10.97 -4.93 -10.01
N THR A 133 10.09 -4.32 -9.22
CA THR A 133 9.98 -4.58 -7.78
C THR A 133 9.46 -5.99 -7.56
N ALA A 134 8.34 -6.37 -8.18
CA ALA A 134 7.81 -7.73 -8.15
C ALA A 134 8.84 -8.78 -8.62
N PHE A 135 9.57 -8.49 -9.72
CA PHE A 135 10.64 -9.39 -10.15
C PHE A 135 11.76 -9.58 -9.10
N SER A 136 12.06 -8.54 -8.32
CA SER A 136 13.04 -8.61 -7.24
C SER A 136 12.56 -9.51 -6.10
N GLU A 137 11.26 -9.43 -5.79
CA GLU A 137 10.60 -10.23 -4.74
C GLU A 137 10.68 -11.72 -5.04
N ILE A 138 10.62 -12.12 -6.32
CA ILE A 138 10.85 -13.51 -6.72
C ILE A 138 12.18 -14.03 -6.19
N TYR A 139 13.28 -13.26 -6.22
CA TYR A 139 14.56 -13.74 -5.69
C TYR A 139 14.67 -13.64 -4.16
N MET A 140 13.89 -12.75 -3.56
CA MET A 140 13.90 -12.50 -2.12
C MET A 140 13.08 -13.53 -1.35
N TYR A 141 11.89 -13.88 -1.85
CA TYR A 141 10.93 -14.73 -1.16
C TYR A 141 10.70 -16.06 -1.87
N ASP A 142 10.62 -16.04 -3.21
CA ASP A 142 10.34 -17.25 -3.97
C ASP A 142 11.62 -18.03 -4.28
N LYS A 143 11.61 -19.32 -3.97
CA LYS A 143 12.75 -20.17 -4.30
C LYS A 143 12.74 -20.38 -5.82
N GLN A 144 13.53 -19.59 -6.56
CA GLN A 144 13.70 -19.63 -8.03
C GLN A 144 13.68 -21.04 -8.66
N LYS A 145 14.12 -22.07 -7.92
CA LYS A 145 14.12 -23.47 -8.36
C LYS A 145 12.76 -23.99 -8.88
N SER A 146 11.64 -23.41 -8.48
CA SER A 146 10.29 -23.81 -8.97
C SER A 146 9.78 -22.95 -10.14
N VAL A 147 10.53 -21.93 -10.55
CA VAL A 147 10.11 -20.95 -11.56
C VAL A 147 10.74 -21.28 -12.90
N ASP A 148 9.96 -21.15 -13.98
CA ASP A 148 10.43 -21.35 -15.35
C ASP A 148 11.51 -20.33 -15.73
N GLU A 149 12.66 -20.81 -16.20
CA GLU A 149 13.81 -19.96 -16.56
C GLU A 149 13.50 -19.00 -17.72
N SER A 150 12.60 -19.37 -18.64
CA SER A 150 12.22 -18.52 -19.77
C SER A 150 11.47 -17.28 -19.31
N TYR A 151 10.56 -17.42 -18.34
CA TYR A 151 9.84 -16.30 -17.72
C TYR A 151 10.78 -15.39 -16.92
N LEU A 152 11.72 -15.97 -16.17
CA LEU A 152 12.74 -15.20 -15.46
C LEU A 152 13.61 -14.39 -16.43
N LYS A 153 14.03 -15.00 -17.54
CA LYS A 153 14.81 -14.30 -18.57
C LYS A 153 14.01 -13.16 -19.20
N LYS A 154 12.71 -13.35 -19.45
CA LYS A 154 11.84 -12.31 -19.99
C LYS A 154 11.72 -11.13 -19.02
N ALA A 155 11.46 -11.38 -17.74
CA ALA A 155 11.41 -10.34 -16.71
C ALA A 155 12.74 -9.60 -16.58
N LYS A 156 13.85 -10.34 -16.54
CA LYS A 156 15.20 -9.80 -16.48
C LYS A 156 15.49 -8.84 -17.63
N ASN A 157 15.27 -9.28 -18.86
CA ASN A 157 15.51 -8.47 -20.06
C ASN A 157 14.65 -7.21 -20.06
N TYR A 158 13.39 -7.32 -19.63
CA TYR A 158 12.51 -6.18 -19.49
C TYR A 158 13.09 -5.14 -18.50
N CYS A 159 13.45 -5.56 -17.28
CA CYS A 159 13.99 -4.67 -16.26
C CYS A 159 15.35 -4.06 -16.65
N ASP A 160 16.22 -4.83 -17.29
CA ASP A 160 17.52 -4.35 -17.79
C ASP A 160 17.35 -3.27 -18.86
N SER A 161 16.39 -3.43 -19.77
CA SER A 161 16.10 -2.45 -20.82
C SER A 161 15.68 -1.09 -20.27
N ARG A 162 15.16 -1.05 -19.03
CA ARG A 162 14.76 0.16 -18.31
C ARG A 162 15.80 0.62 -17.27
N ASN A 163 16.98 0.02 -17.27
CA ASN A 163 18.05 0.26 -16.30
C ASN A 163 17.59 0.10 -14.83
N GLN A 164 16.65 -0.81 -14.57
CA GLN A 164 16.14 -1.11 -13.22
C GLN A 164 16.72 -2.41 -12.70
N LYS A 165 17.96 -2.32 -12.21
CA LYS A 165 18.76 -3.48 -11.76
C LYS A 165 18.55 -3.85 -10.29
N GLY A 166 17.49 -3.38 -9.65
CA GLY A 166 17.22 -3.64 -8.23
C GLY A 166 17.18 -5.14 -7.88
N TYR A 167 16.70 -5.96 -8.81
CA TYR A 167 16.63 -7.41 -8.66
C TYR A 167 18.02 -8.09 -8.61
N GLU A 168 19.07 -7.47 -9.17
CA GLU A 168 20.41 -8.07 -9.22
C GLU A 168 20.99 -8.26 -7.82
N HIS A 169 20.69 -7.35 -6.89
CA HIS A 169 21.12 -7.44 -5.49
C HIS A 169 20.61 -8.75 -4.86
N TRP A 170 19.31 -9.00 -4.95
CA TRP A 170 18.66 -10.19 -4.40
C TRP A 170 19.09 -11.47 -5.11
N MET A 171 19.18 -11.43 -6.44
CA MET A 171 19.68 -12.55 -7.24
C MET A 171 21.11 -12.95 -6.81
N ASN A 172 21.99 -12.00 -6.53
CA ASN A 172 23.35 -12.29 -6.09
C ASN A 172 23.39 -12.90 -4.69
N LEU A 173 22.62 -12.36 -3.73
CA LEU A 173 22.52 -12.94 -2.38
C LEU A 173 22.07 -14.40 -2.43
N TYR A 174 21.08 -14.72 -3.26
CA TYR A 174 20.60 -16.09 -3.44
C TYR A 174 21.67 -17.05 -4.00
N LYS A 175 22.53 -16.59 -4.92
CA LYS A 175 23.61 -17.43 -5.49
C LYS A 175 24.63 -17.87 -4.44
N TYR A 176 24.91 -17.06 -3.43
CA TYR A 176 25.88 -17.37 -2.37
C TYR A 176 25.31 -18.22 -1.22
N GLN A 177 24.01 -18.50 -1.23
CA GLN A 177 23.34 -19.39 -0.26
C GLN A 177 23.26 -20.85 -0.74
N LYS A 178 23.70 -21.16 -1.97
CA LYS A 178 23.80 -22.52 -2.52
C LYS A 178 25.23 -23.04 -2.47
#